data_AF-A0A537MRG8-F1
#
_entry.id   AF-A0A537MRG8-F1
#
_cell.length_a   1.000
_cell.length_b   1.000
_cell.length_c   1.000
_cell.angle_alpha   90.00
_cell.angle_beta   90.00
_cell.angle_gamma   90.00
#
_symmetry.space_group_name_H-M   'P 1'
#
loop_
_entity.id
_entity.type
_entity.pdbx_description
1 polymer ?
#
loop_
_entity_poly.entity_id
_entity_poly.type
_entity_poly.pdbx_seq_one_letter_code
_entity_poly.pdbx_strand_id
1 'polypeptide(L)'
;GYLAIFPTDTTTQPWNSLPTIPTPYHSEMYQLNEALLQKVLSLTSKVDLTVNDSAAAQAYRGRYAEAKAKAPPSVIQCDTMAGDTWFHGIKLGERAAAWTALWTGGKGTYCTTQQEDNATYMALTRGANSGLVDLNRVAVLRTASNFDRPYPGESAWHSLCGCGPEGGSGGFVPAISNLWAASAPFIKDVVAHWDKWKHGVPK
;
A
#
# COMPACT_ATOMS: atom_id res chain seq x y z
N GLY A 1 -1.34 -12.58 7.85
CA GLY A 1 0.06 -12.08 7.82
C GLY A 1 0.05 -10.59 7.57
N TYR A 2 1.07 -9.80 7.97
CA TYR A 2 0.94 -8.34 8.15
C TYR A 2 2.24 -7.54 7.88
N LEU A 3 2.21 -6.38 7.19
CA LEU A 3 3.39 -5.82 6.50
C LEU A 3 3.57 -4.27 6.68
N ALA A 4 4.83 -3.81 6.70
CA ALA A 4 5.31 -2.44 6.39
C ALA A 4 6.82 -2.41 6.00
N ILE A 5 7.32 -1.33 5.40
CA ILE A 5 8.47 -1.25 4.45
C ILE A 5 9.57 -0.26 4.90
N PHE A 6 10.80 -0.66 5.32
CA PHE A 6 12.02 0.22 5.40
C PHE A 6 13.42 -0.50 5.32
N PRO A 7 14.53 0.14 4.82
CA PRO A 7 15.69 -0.42 4.03
C PRO A 7 16.90 -1.06 4.74
N THR A 8 17.42 -2.20 4.21
CA THR A 8 18.70 -2.38 3.44
C THR A 8 19.30 -3.81 3.43
N ASP A 9 19.97 -4.15 2.31
CA ASP A 9 20.87 -5.29 1.95
C ASP A 9 20.23 -6.66 1.60
N THR A 10 20.54 -7.14 0.38
CA THR A 10 19.97 -8.34 -0.29
C THR A 10 20.86 -9.57 -0.23
N THR A 11 22.04 -9.51 0.40
CA THR A 11 23.03 -10.61 0.35
C THR A 11 23.15 -11.43 1.62
N THR A 12 22.56 -10.96 2.71
CA THR A 12 22.31 -11.73 3.93
C THR A 12 20.91 -11.36 4.39
N GLN A 13 20.14 -12.31 4.91
CA GLN A 13 18.86 -12.03 5.57
C GLN A 13 19.09 -12.03 7.10
N PRO A 14 19.69 -10.99 7.72
CA PRO A 14 19.92 -10.98 9.17
C PRO A 14 18.68 -10.59 9.99
N TRP A 15 17.52 -10.33 9.36
CA TRP A 15 16.34 -9.75 10.01
C TRP A 15 15.20 -10.73 10.28
N ASN A 16 15.48 -12.03 10.26
CA ASN A 16 14.62 -13.03 10.91
C ASN A 16 14.53 -12.86 12.44
N SER A 17 15.13 -11.79 12.96
CA SER A 17 14.99 -11.34 14.33
C SER A 17 14.99 -9.81 14.33
N LEU A 18 13.81 -9.19 14.47
CA LEU A 18 13.77 -8.17 15.51
C LEU A 18 14.31 -8.89 16.76
N PRO A 19 15.32 -8.38 17.48
CA PRO A 19 16.01 -9.14 18.53
C PRO A 19 15.07 -9.77 19.56
N THR A 20 13.83 -9.25 19.63
CA THR A 20 12.78 -9.62 20.57
C THR A 20 11.54 -10.28 19.94
N ILE A 21 11.40 -10.36 18.60
CA ILE A 21 10.22 -10.97 17.95
C ILE A 21 10.68 -12.13 17.06
N PRO A 22 10.43 -13.38 17.47
CA PRO A 22 10.65 -14.54 16.63
C PRO A 22 9.89 -14.42 15.32
N THR A 23 10.55 -14.66 14.19
CA THR A 23 9.92 -14.76 12.87
C THR A 23 9.93 -16.22 12.42
N PRO A 24 8.99 -17.07 12.88
CA PRO A 24 9.07 -18.50 12.60
C PRO A 24 8.85 -18.85 11.13
N TYR A 25 8.21 -17.98 10.34
CA TYR A 25 7.85 -18.28 8.94
C TYR A 25 8.63 -17.46 7.90
N HIS A 26 9.31 -16.38 8.31
CA HIS A 26 10.09 -15.49 7.44
C HIS A 26 9.26 -14.90 6.27
N SER A 27 7.95 -14.77 6.49
CA SER A 27 6.97 -14.26 5.53
C SER A 27 5.99 -13.27 6.15
N GLU A 28 6.27 -12.89 7.40
CA GLU A 28 5.46 -11.98 8.18
C GLU A 28 5.53 -10.58 7.56
N MET A 29 6.73 -10.11 7.23
CA MET A 29 7.01 -8.78 6.69
C MET A 29 7.97 -8.84 5.50
N TYR A 30 7.73 -7.99 4.49
CA TYR A 30 8.63 -7.81 3.37
C TYR A 30 8.93 -6.35 3.15
N GLN A 31 10.14 -6.08 2.68
CA GLN A 31 10.51 -4.77 2.24
C GLN A 31 10.82 -4.77 0.74
N LEU A 32 10.22 -3.81 0.04
CA LEU A 32 10.51 -3.55 -1.37
C LEU A 32 11.79 -2.72 -1.55
N ASN A 33 12.28 -2.69 -2.78
CA ASN A 33 13.47 -1.94 -3.17
C ASN A 33 13.22 -0.42 -3.06
N GLU A 34 13.88 0.24 -2.11
CA GLU A 34 13.71 1.68 -1.83
C GLU A 34 14.13 2.55 -3.03
N ALA A 35 15.21 2.20 -3.74
CA ALA A 35 15.65 2.99 -4.89
C ALA A 35 14.62 2.96 -6.02
N LEU A 36 14.02 1.79 -6.28
CA LEU A 36 12.93 1.64 -7.24
C LEU A 36 11.71 2.46 -6.80
N LEU A 37 11.32 2.36 -5.53
CA LEU A 37 10.21 3.11 -4.96
C LEU A 37 10.40 4.62 -5.13
N GLN A 38 11.55 5.16 -4.73
CA GLN A 38 11.84 6.60 -4.87
C GLN A 38 11.85 7.03 -6.34
N LYS A 39 12.36 6.20 -7.25
CA LYS A 39 12.29 6.47 -8.68
C LYS A 39 10.85 6.51 -9.18
N VAL A 40 10.02 5.54 -8.80
CA VAL A 40 8.59 5.51 -9.14
C VAL A 40 7.89 6.77 -8.65
N LEU A 41 8.09 7.17 -7.38
CA LEU A 41 7.51 8.39 -6.83
C LEU A 41 7.95 9.65 -7.57
N SER A 42 9.22 9.74 -7.97
CA SER A 42 9.72 10.90 -8.73
C SER A 42 8.98 11.09 -10.07
N LEU A 43 8.48 9.98 -10.65
CA LEU A 43 7.75 9.98 -11.92
C LEU A 43 6.23 10.18 -11.74
N THR A 44 5.67 9.85 -10.58
CA THR A 44 4.22 9.71 -10.39
C THR A 44 3.62 10.69 -9.38
N SER A 45 4.41 11.25 -8.46
CA SER A 45 3.96 12.12 -7.36
C SER A 45 3.21 13.39 -7.79
N LYS A 46 3.43 13.85 -9.02
CA LYS A 46 2.83 15.05 -9.59
C LYS A 46 1.62 14.78 -10.49
N VAL A 47 1.21 13.52 -10.63
CA VAL A 47 0.01 13.19 -11.41
C VAL A 47 -1.21 13.77 -10.70
N ASP A 48 -1.99 14.56 -11.43
CA ASP A 48 -3.27 15.03 -10.95
C ASP A 48 -4.28 13.88 -10.97
N LEU A 49 -4.65 13.41 -9.78
CA LEU A 49 -5.65 12.36 -9.58
C LEU A 49 -7.05 12.91 -9.29
N THR A 50 -7.18 14.23 -9.13
CA THR A 50 -8.45 14.89 -8.77
C THR A 50 -9.46 14.86 -9.91
N VAL A 51 -8.98 14.74 -11.16
CA VAL A 51 -9.82 14.56 -12.36
C VAL A 51 -10.71 13.32 -12.32
N ASN A 52 -10.32 12.28 -11.56
CA ASN A 52 -11.11 11.06 -11.41
C ASN A 52 -11.89 11.01 -10.09
N ASP A 53 -11.81 12.06 -9.28
CA ASP A 53 -12.50 12.11 -7.99
C ASP A 53 -14.02 12.29 -8.19
N SER A 54 -14.81 11.68 -7.32
CA SER A 54 -16.28 11.70 -7.43
C SER A 54 -16.90 12.62 -6.39
N ALA A 55 -18.04 13.24 -6.72
CA ALA A 55 -18.78 14.05 -5.75
C ALA A 55 -19.19 13.23 -4.51
N ALA A 56 -19.50 11.94 -4.70
CA ALA A 56 -19.79 11.02 -3.61
C ALA A 56 -18.57 10.80 -2.69
N ALA A 57 -17.39 10.57 -3.26
CA ALA A 57 -16.15 10.42 -2.48
C ALA A 57 -15.76 11.71 -1.75
N GLN A 58 -15.96 12.87 -2.38
CA GLN A 58 -15.75 14.18 -1.77
C GLN A 58 -16.67 14.39 -0.57
N ALA A 59 -17.97 14.14 -0.73
CA ALA A 59 -18.95 14.29 0.33
C ALA A 59 -18.71 13.31 1.48
N TYR A 60 -18.41 12.05 1.18
CA TYR A 60 -18.16 11.02 2.19
C TYR A 60 -16.92 11.36 3.03
N ARG A 61 -15.78 11.62 2.39
CA ARG A 61 -14.54 11.91 3.11
C ARG A 61 -14.57 13.24 3.87
N GLY A 62 -15.45 14.18 3.47
CA GLY A 62 -15.71 15.44 4.17
C GLY A 62 -16.20 15.28 5.62
N ARG A 63 -16.67 14.08 5.99
CA ARG A 63 -17.19 13.75 7.33
C ARG A 63 -16.10 13.42 8.35
N TYR A 64 -14.88 13.18 7.89
CA TYR A 64 -13.75 12.90 8.78
C TYR A 64 -13.17 14.19 9.37
N ALA A 65 -12.67 14.12 10.60
CA ALA A 65 -12.01 15.26 11.24
C ALA A 65 -10.58 15.44 10.72
N GLU A 66 -9.92 14.33 10.40
CA GLU A 66 -8.53 14.22 10.01
C GLU A 66 -8.27 14.85 8.64
N ALA A 67 -7.28 15.75 8.57
CA ALA A 67 -6.94 16.44 7.32
C ALA A 67 -6.54 15.45 6.20
N LYS A 68 -5.79 14.39 6.54
CA LYS A 68 -5.39 13.35 5.58
C LYS A 68 -6.58 12.57 5.02
N ALA A 69 -7.60 12.31 5.83
CA ALA A 69 -8.80 11.58 5.39
C ALA A 69 -9.65 12.44 4.43
N LYS A 70 -9.72 13.76 4.67
CA LYS A 70 -10.45 14.71 3.81
C LYS A 70 -9.75 15.06 2.50
N ALA A 71 -8.45 14.84 2.42
CA ALA A 71 -7.64 15.29 1.31
C ALA A 71 -8.13 14.72 -0.04
N PRO A 72 -8.01 15.47 -1.15
CA PRO A 72 -8.18 14.93 -2.49
C PRO A 72 -7.20 13.76 -2.76
N PRO A 73 -7.52 12.88 -3.72
CA PRO A 73 -6.62 11.78 -4.08
C PRO A 73 -5.26 12.30 -4.55
N SER A 74 -4.20 11.65 -4.09
CA SER A 74 -2.80 11.95 -4.45
C SER A 74 -1.95 10.69 -4.37
N VAL A 75 -0.79 10.69 -5.03
CA VAL A 75 0.18 9.62 -4.92
C VAL A 75 1.03 9.85 -3.66
N ILE A 76 1.09 8.85 -2.78
CA ILE A 76 1.86 8.91 -1.53
C ILE A 76 2.71 7.66 -1.34
N GLN A 77 3.79 7.80 -0.57
CA GLN A 77 4.54 6.67 -0.01
C GLN A 77 3.96 6.31 1.35
N CYS A 78 3.60 5.05 1.53
CA CYS A 78 3.17 4.50 2.81
C CYS A 78 3.12 2.97 2.75
N ASP A 79 2.67 2.36 3.84
CA ASP A 79 2.66 0.92 4.02
C ASP A 79 1.27 0.32 4.04
N THR A 80 1.20 -0.92 3.55
CA THR A 80 -0.02 -1.70 3.50
C THR A 80 0.07 -2.95 4.34
N MET A 81 -0.99 -3.24 5.10
CA MET A 81 -1.09 -4.45 5.89
C MET A 81 -1.99 -5.48 5.19
N ALA A 82 -1.45 -6.67 4.90
CA ALA A 82 -2.29 -7.77 4.43
C ALA A 82 -3.13 -8.40 5.56
N GLY A 83 -4.16 -9.15 5.23
CA GLY A 83 -4.88 -10.01 6.17
C GLY A 83 -5.74 -11.04 5.44
N ASP A 84 -5.98 -12.19 6.06
CA ASP A 84 -6.79 -13.26 5.42
C ASP A 84 -8.30 -12.97 5.52
N THR A 85 -8.68 -11.98 6.31
CA THR A 85 -10.06 -11.55 6.48
C THR A 85 -10.14 -10.06 6.27
N TRP A 86 -11.08 -9.66 5.42
CA TRP A 86 -11.43 -8.26 5.29
C TRP A 86 -12.00 -7.74 6.61
N PHE A 87 -11.38 -6.70 7.17
CA PHE A 87 -11.76 -6.13 8.46
C PHE A 87 -12.13 -4.66 8.32
N HIS A 88 -12.89 -4.16 9.28
CA HIS A 88 -13.30 -2.77 9.34
C HIS A 88 -13.60 -2.33 10.77
N GLY A 89 -13.40 -1.05 11.05
CA GLY A 89 -13.73 -0.43 12.34
C GLY A 89 -12.50 0.05 13.10
N ILE A 90 -12.73 1.02 13.98
CA ILE A 90 -11.67 1.77 14.69
C ILE A 90 -10.68 0.82 15.38
N LYS A 91 -11.17 -0.11 16.21
CA LYS A 91 -10.30 -1.02 16.99
C LYS A 91 -9.45 -1.95 16.11
N LEU A 92 -10.01 -2.45 15.00
CA LEU A 92 -9.28 -3.33 14.09
C LEU A 92 -8.26 -2.55 13.25
N GLY A 93 -8.60 -1.33 12.84
CA GLY A 93 -7.65 -0.42 12.20
C GLY A 93 -6.54 0.05 13.16
N GLU A 94 -6.84 0.34 14.42
CA GLU A 94 -5.83 0.65 15.44
C GLU A 94 -4.89 -0.53 15.68
N ARG A 95 -5.45 -1.75 15.78
CA ARG A 95 -4.66 -2.98 15.84
C ARG A 95 -3.76 -3.10 14.62
N ALA A 96 -4.29 -2.89 13.42
CA ALA A 96 -3.50 -2.94 12.18
C ALA A 96 -2.33 -1.96 12.21
N ALA A 97 -2.58 -0.70 12.56
CA ALA A 97 -1.53 0.32 12.65
C ALA A 97 -0.48 -0.01 13.73
N ALA A 98 -0.89 -0.44 14.92
CA ALA A 98 0.02 -0.86 15.99
C ALA A 98 0.86 -2.07 15.56
N TRP A 99 0.26 -2.99 14.83
CA TRP A 99 0.92 -4.18 14.32
C TRP A 99 1.94 -3.84 13.24
N THR A 100 1.60 -2.98 12.30
CA THR A 100 2.51 -2.41 11.30
C THR A 100 3.72 -1.75 11.97
N ALA A 101 3.51 -0.93 13.00
CA ALA A 101 4.59 -0.30 13.75
C ALA A 101 5.47 -1.35 14.47
N LEU A 102 4.87 -2.34 15.14
CA LEU A 102 5.59 -3.40 15.82
C LEU A 102 6.54 -4.16 14.88
N TRP A 103 6.02 -4.64 13.74
CA TRP A 103 6.78 -5.46 12.80
C TRP A 103 7.86 -4.72 12.03
N THR A 104 7.82 -3.39 12.03
CA THR A 104 8.83 -2.56 11.35
C THR A 104 9.76 -1.83 12.29
N GLY A 105 9.69 -2.11 13.61
CA GLY A 105 10.46 -1.36 14.59
C GLY A 105 10.13 0.13 14.57
N GLY A 106 8.86 0.49 14.33
CA GLY A 106 8.34 1.84 14.31
C GLY A 106 8.61 2.65 13.04
N LYS A 107 9.27 2.06 12.03
CA LYS A 107 9.55 2.77 10.79
C LYS A 107 8.28 2.89 9.93
N GLY A 108 7.48 1.82 9.87
CA GLY A 108 6.24 1.68 9.10
C GLY A 108 5.20 2.77 9.31
N THR A 109 4.64 3.31 8.22
CA THR A 109 3.49 4.21 8.19
C THR A 109 2.28 3.50 7.56
N TYR A 110 1.42 2.91 8.40
CA TYR A 110 0.17 2.29 7.96
C TYR A 110 -0.76 3.28 7.25
N CYS A 111 -1.17 2.97 6.01
CA CYS A 111 -2.14 3.77 5.26
C CYS A 111 -3.24 2.94 4.61
N THR A 112 -2.99 1.67 4.30
CA THR A 112 -3.92 0.82 3.57
C THR A 112 -3.89 -0.62 4.09
N THR A 113 -4.93 -1.38 3.74
CA THR A 113 -5.01 -2.81 3.99
C THR A 113 -5.49 -3.55 2.75
N GLN A 114 -5.12 -4.83 2.62
CA GLN A 114 -5.38 -5.70 1.48
C GLN A 114 -5.28 -7.17 1.88
N GLN A 115 -5.39 -8.12 0.94
CA GLN A 115 -5.30 -9.56 1.25
C GLN A 115 -4.26 -10.33 0.42
N GLU A 116 -3.55 -9.70 -0.53
CA GLU A 116 -2.76 -10.39 -1.57
C GLU A 116 -1.24 -10.17 -1.50
N ASP A 117 -0.72 -9.02 -1.04
CA ASP A 117 0.69 -8.68 -1.34
C ASP A 117 1.68 -9.62 -0.65
N ASN A 118 1.42 -10.03 0.60
CA ASN A 118 2.32 -10.95 1.32
C ASN A 118 2.47 -12.29 0.59
N ALA A 119 1.36 -12.89 0.16
CA ALA A 119 1.38 -14.18 -0.53
C ALA A 119 2.04 -14.04 -1.91
N THR A 120 1.76 -12.95 -2.61
CA THR A 120 2.38 -12.63 -3.90
C THR A 120 3.89 -12.50 -3.76
N TYR A 121 4.36 -11.73 -2.76
CA TYR A 121 5.79 -11.53 -2.53
C TYR A 121 6.48 -12.81 -2.06
N MET A 122 5.80 -13.66 -1.27
CA MET A 122 6.34 -14.98 -0.90
C MET A 122 6.54 -15.87 -2.13
N ALA A 123 5.58 -15.89 -3.07
CA ALA A 123 5.72 -16.64 -4.31
C ALA A 123 6.89 -16.11 -5.17
N LEU A 124 7.01 -14.78 -5.29
CA LEU A 124 8.14 -14.14 -5.99
C LEU A 124 9.47 -14.44 -5.31
N THR A 125 9.51 -14.48 -3.98
CA THR A 125 10.71 -14.84 -3.20
C THR A 125 11.15 -16.27 -3.50
N ARG A 126 10.23 -17.23 -3.59
CA ARG A 126 10.55 -18.61 -4.00
C ARG A 126 11.09 -18.66 -5.43
N GLY A 127 10.52 -17.85 -6.33
CA GLY A 127 11.04 -17.68 -7.69
C GLY A 127 12.46 -17.10 -7.71
N ALA A 128 12.74 -16.10 -6.86
CA ALA A 128 14.05 -15.48 -6.76
C ALA A 128 15.11 -16.43 -6.19
N ASN A 129 14.77 -17.21 -5.16
CA ASN A 129 15.63 -18.27 -4.63
C ASN A 129 15.95 -19.35 -5.68
N SER A 130 15.08 -19.50 -6.68
CA SER A 130 15.28 -20.42 -7.82
C SER A 130 15.96 -19.75 -9.02
N GLY A 131 16.36 -18.48 -8.92
CA GLY A 131 16.99 -17.73 -10.01
C GLY A 131 16.05 -17.29 -11.14
N LEU A 132 14.73 -17.35 -10.93
CA LEU A 132 13.71 -17.05 -11.95
C LEU A 132 13.16 -15.62 -11.89
N VAL A 133 13.33 -14.94 -10.74
CA VAL A 133 12.77 -13.61 -10.47
C VAL A 133 13.84 -12.71 -9.85
N ASP A 134 13.85 -11.44 -10.25
CA ASP A 134 14.68 -10.40 -9.62
C ASP A 134 13.77 -9.53 -8.72
N LEU A 135 13.88 -9.70 -7.39
CA LEU A 135 13.09 -8.94 -6.43
C LEU A 135 13.40 -7.43 -6.45
N ASN A 136 14.55 -7.01 -6.99
CA ASN A 136 14.86 -5.58 -7.16
C ASN A 136 13.99 -4.89 -8.20
N ARG A 137 13.17 -5.64 -8.94
CA ARG A 137 12.26 -5.12 -9.97
C ARG A 137 10.79 -5.18 -9.56
N VAL A 138 10.50 -5.52 -8.31
CA VAL A 138 9.13 -5.63 -7.80
C VAL A 138 8.74 -4.30 -7.16
N ALA A 139 7.72 -3.65 -7.72
CA ALA A 139 7.06 -2.49 -7.15
C ALA A 139 5.58 -2.80 -6.91
N VAL A 140 5.00 -2.21 -5.87
CA VAL A 140 3.58 -2.37 -5.52
C VAL A 140 2.91 -1.01 -5.52
N LEU A 141 1.75 -0.93 -6.17
CA LEU A 141 0.85 0.22 -6.14
C LEU A 141 -0.52 -0.27 -5.68
N ARG A 142 -1.06 0.39 -4.64
CA ARG A 142 -2.43 0.19 -4.17
C ARG A 142 -3.20 1.51 -4.31
N THR A 143 -4.44 1.44 -4.79
CA THR A 143 -5.36 2.59 -4.80
C THR A 143 -6.46 2.38 -3.78
N ALA A 144 -6.68 3.38 -2.93
CA ALA A 144 -7.67 3.30 -1.84
C ALA A 144 -9.09 3.48 -2.40
N SER A 145 -9.91 2.43 -2.31
CA SER A 145 -11.31 2.43 -2.77
C SER A 145 -12.32 2.80 -1.69
N ASN A 146 -11.95 2.65 -0.42
CA ASN A 146 -12.74 2.98 0.76
C ASN A 146 -11.86 3.16 1.99
N PHE A 147 -12.49 3.47 3.13
CA PHE A 147 -11.84 3.57 4.42
C PHE A 147 -11.92 2.23 5.17
N ASP A 148 -10.95 1.94 6.03
CA ASP A 148 -10.97 0.79 6.94
C ASP A 148 -11.59 1.12 8.31
N ARG A 149 -11.96 2.39 8.51
CA ARG A 149 -12.56 2.93 9.73
C ARG A 149 -13.74 3.86 9.38
N PRO A 150 -14.85 3.82 10.14
CA PRO A 150 -15.97 4.74 9.96
C PRO A 150 -15.57 6.17 10.32
N TYR A 151 -16.28 7.16 9.77
CA TYR A 151 -16.20 8.54 10.24
C TYR A 151 -16.91 8.71 11.61
N PRO A 152 -16.68 9.81 12.35
CA PRO A 152 -17.33 10.04 13.65
C PRO A 152 -18.87 9.98 13.56
N GLY A 153 -19.48 9.07 14.31
CA GLY A 153 -20.93 8.88 14.36
C GLY A 153 -21.47 7.79 13.43
N GLU A 154 -20.65 7.22 12.54
CA GLU A 154 -21.01 6.04 11.74
C GLU A 154 -20.66 4.74 12.48
N SER A 155 -21.53 3.73 12.38
CA SER A 155 -21.23 2.41 12.92
C SER A 155 -20.22 1.68 12.03
N ALA A 156 -19.36 0.85 12.63
CA ALA A 156 -18.43 0.03 11.86
C ALA A 156 -19.13 -0.89 10.85
N TRP A 157 -20.35 -1.37 11.17
CA TRP A 157 -21.16 -2.16 10.26
C TRP A 157 -21.62 -1.37 9.05
N HIS A 158 -22.21 -0.18 9.24
CA HIS A 158 -22.70 0.66 8.13
C HIS A 158 -21.58 1.06 7.17
N SER A 159 -20.43 1.46 7.72
CA SER A 159 -19.25 1.82 6.93
C SER A 159 -18.69 0.62 6.16
N LEU A 160 -18.65 -0.58 6.77
CA LEU A 160 -18.23 -1.83 6.13
C LEU A 160 -19.15 -2.22 4.96
N CYS A 161 -20.46 -2.32 5.21
CA CYS A 161 -21.42 -2.76 4.20
C CYS A 161 -21.73 -1.68 3.15
N GLY A 162 -21.37 -0.42 3.40
CA GLY A 162 -21.81 0.73 2.61
C GLY A 162 -23.34 0.89 2.62
N CYS A 163 -24.00 0.40 3.67
CA CYS A 163 -25.46 0.31 3.80
C CYS A 163 -26.03 1.27 4.85
N GLY A 164 -25.22 2.22 5.33
CA GLY A 164 -25.70 3.35 6.13
C GLY A 164 -26.52 4.35 5.30
N PRO A 165 -27.13 5.35 5.96
CA PRO A 165 -27.93 6.38 5.28
C PRO A 165 -27.18 7.14 4.17
N GLU A 166 -25.86 7.24 4.32
CA GLU A 166 -24.99 7.96 3.39
C GLU A 166 -24.43 7.08 2.26
N GLY A 167 -24.74 5.78 2.28
CA GLY A 167 -24.24 4.81 1.31
C GLY A 167 -22.75 4.49 1.47
N GLY A 168 -22.15 3.93 0.42
CA GLY A 168 -20.72 3.62 0.39
C GLY A 168 -19.84 4.85 0.17
N SER A 169 -18.54 4.69 0.39
CA SER A 169 -17.53 5.77 0.29
C SER A 169 -17.44 6.45 -1.09
N GLY A 170 -18.00 5.86 -2.14
CA GLY A 170 -17.91 6.37 -3.52
C GLY A 170 -16.51 6.33 -4.14
N GLY A 171 -15.53 5.71 -3.47
CA GLY A 171 -14.12 5.72 -3.87
C GLY A 171 -13.71 4.61 -4.85
N PHE A 172 -14.53 3.57 -5.05
CA PHE A 172 -14.17 2.40 -5.87
C PHE A 172 -13.87 2.76 -7.34
N VAL A 173 -14.77 3.47 -8.02
CA VAL A 173 -14.57 3.88 -9.43
C VAL A 173 -13.39 4.86 -9.59
N PRO A 174 -13.26 5.90 -8.73
CA PRO A 174 -12.04 6.73 -8.70
C PRO A 174 -10.76 5.92 -8.52
N ALA A 175 -10.74 4.93 -7.62
CA ALA A 175 -9.55 4.13 -7.33
C ALA A 175 -9.10 3.28 -8.53
N ILE A 176 -10.03 2.70 -9.30
CA ILE A 176 -9.71 1.96 -10.53
C ILE A 176 -9.13 2.92 -11.58
N SER A 177 -9.77 4.07 -11.79
CA SER A 177 -9.32 5.05 -12.78
C SER A 177 -7.94 5.61 -12.43
N ASN A 178 -7.72 5.92 -11.15
CA ASN A 178 -6.44 6.41 -10.64
C ASN A 178 -5.35 5.36 -10.63
N LEU A 179 -5.67 4.05 -10.65
CA LEU A 179 -4.66 3.00 -10.72
C LEU A 179 -3.85 3.12 -12.02
N TRP A 180 -4.54 3.33 -13.14
CA TRP A 180 -3.87 3.60 -14.41
C TRP A 180 -3.18 4.97 -14.41
N ALA A 181 -3.88 6.03 -13.99
CA ALA A 181 -3.31 7.38 -14.03
C ALA A 181 -2.00 7.49 -13.23
N ALA A 182 -1.95 6.90 -12.04
CA ALA A 182 -0.77 6.91 -11.18
C ALA A 182 0.36 6.00 -11.68
N SER A 183 0.06 4.87 -12.35
CA SER A 183 1.09 3.94 -12.83
C SER A 183 1.63 4.27 -14.22
N ALA A 184 0.83 4.93 -15.06
CA ALA A 184 1.15 5.16 -16.46
C ALA A 184 2.48 5.89 -16.69
N PRO A 185 2.86 6.96 -15.94
CA PRO A 185 4.15 7.61 -16.15
C PRO A 185 5.35 6.67 -15.95
N PHE A 186 5.30 5.83 -14.91
CA PHE A 186 6.35 4.85 -14.64
C PHE A 186 6.42 3.77 -15.73
N ILE A 187 5.29 3.19 -16.12
CA ILE A 187 5.23 2.18 -17.17
C ILE A 187 5.79 2.74 -18.49
N LYS A 188 5.36 3.96 -18.86
CA LYS A 188 5.84 4.64 -20.07
C LYS A 188 7.35 4.90 -20.01
N ASP A 189 7.87 5.33 -18.87
CA ASP A 189 9.31 5.57 -18.70
C ASP A 189 10.14 4.29 -18.86
N VAL A 190 9.68 3.17 -18.27
CA VAL A 190 10.34 1.86 -18.40
C VAL A 190 10.38 1.39 -19.85
N VAL A 191 9.23 1.46 -20.54
CA VAL A 191 9.10 1.00 -21.94
C VAL A 191 9.92 1.88 -22.88
N ALA A 192 9.85 3.21 -22.75
CA ALA A 192 10.55 4.14 -23.61
C ALA A 192 12.08 4.13 -23.40
N HIS A 193 12.54 3.80 -22.20
CA HIS A 193 13.94 3.88 -21.81
C HIS A 193 14.52 2.54 -21.35
N TRP A 194 14.09 1.43 -21.96
CA TRP A 194 14.50 0.10 -21.52
C TRP A 194 16.02 -0.10 -21.42
N ASP A 195 16.80 0.51 -22.32
CA ASP A 195 18.27 0.43 -22.25
C ASP A 195 18.86 0.98 -20.95
N LYS A 196 18.16 1.91 -20.29
CA LYS A 196 18.52 2.43 -18.96
C LYS A 196 18.05 1.51 -17.84
N TRP A 197 16.88 0.89 -18.00
CA TRP A 197 16.21 0.05 -16.99
C TRP A 197 16.66 -1.42 -16.99
N LYS A 198 17.23 -1.92 -18.09
CA LYS A 198 17.59 -3.33 -18.25
C LYS A 198 18.65 -3.81 -17.26
N HIS A 199 19.43 -2.90 -16.68
CA HIS A 199 20.47 -3.21 -15.69
C HIS A 199 20.10 -2.84 -14.24
N GLY A 200 18.87 -2.37 -14.00
CA GLY A 200 18.40 -1.95 -12.67
C GLY A 200 17.74 -0.58 -12.70
N VAL A 201 17.55 0.02 -11.52
CA VAL A 201 16.93 1.35 -11.39
C VAL A 201 17.90 2.42 -11.93
N PRO A 202 17.51 3.22 -12.95
CA PRO A 202 18.35 4.29 -13.48
C PRO A 202 18.61 5.36 -12.43
N LYS A 203 19.87 5.83 -12.36
CA LYS A 203 20.27 7.00 -11.58
C LYS A 203 19.67 8.29 -12.16
#